data_AF-A0A420MUK8-F1
#
_entry.id   AF-A0A420MUK8-F1
#
_cell.length_a   1.000
_cell.length_b   1.000
_cell.length_c   1.000
_cell.angle_alpha   90.00
_cell.angle_beta   90.00
_cell.angle_gamma   90.00
#
_symmetry.space_group_name_H-M   'P 1'
#
loop_
_entity.id
_entity.type
_entity.pdbx_description
1 polymer ?
#
loop_
_entity_poly.entity_id
_entity_poly.type
_entity_poly.pdbx_seq_one_letter_code
_entity_poly.pdbx_strand_id
1 'polypeptide(L)'
;MEEQDLLQQLKDTPFACSSLTRLSGGSANYVYRGILLDVIPTGDEFWNVKSVIVKYSLGHIPGNAGFKLDLSRCSVENIVLEYMSQPSLLTMKVKAPVTYFLDRNAHRGIAIQQDFRHSTDIAFIIRSAELSNLWMRSKALSTSQEVGHWLRCFHEWASEPQQVDFRSKIGRNVPMQRLKHKVTYGTFIDILKNFPDILQKNIGVLEKVKERAELELLDLASRNEGPDQGMIHGDCWMGNVLLSKSSPAPIGSDTATDIIFIDWEMCQFGYRAYDLGHMIGDLYEAYHFHSSDIALTMIRGFMDGYGEINDDMAFRTAIHAGVQFLGWYNRRAPSDSVKGTGEQISSAAKFSTNLIVNGWERERQWYQSTPLAPLFQTGA
;
A
#
# COMPACT_ATOMS: atom_id res chain seq x y z
N MET A 1 -22.28 1.78 -9.44
CA MET A 1 -22.62 3.08 -10.02
C MET A 1 -22.48 2.97 -11.52
N GLU A 2 -23.49 3.39 -12.27
CA GLU A 2 -23.43 3.44 -13.72
C GLU A 2 -22.59 4.65 -14.14
N GLU A 3 -21.71 4.46 -15.13
CA GLU A 3 -20.80 5.49 -15.62
C GLU A 3 -21.53 6.77 -16.06
N GLN A 4 -22.78 6.63 -16.55
CA GLN A 4 -23.63 7.74 -16.98
C GLN A 4 -24.00 8.69 -15.84
N ASP A 5 -24.27 8.17 -14.64
CA ASP A 5 -24.58 8.99 -13.46
C ASP A 5 -23.36 9.82 -13.04
N LEU A 6 -22.16 9.23 -13.11
CA LEU A 6 -20.93 9.96 -12.78
C LEU A 6 -20.59 11.02 -13.84
N LEU A 7 -20.78 10.73 -15.13
CA LEU A 7 -20.67 11.75 -16.19
C LEU A 7 -21.63 12.93 -15.94
N GLN A 8 -22.86 12.63 -15.56
CA GLN A 8 -23.89 13.62 -15.26
C GLN A 8 -23.53 14.47 -14.03
N GLN A 9 -22.82 13.92 -13.05
CA GLN A 9 -22.32 14.67 -11.90
C GLN A 9 -21.11 15.57 -12.22
N LEU A 10 -20.32 15.22 -13.24
CA LEU A 10 -19.14 15.99 -13.64
C LEU A 10 -19.43 17.09 -14.68
N LYS A 11 -20.60 17.05 -15.35
CA LYS A 11 -20.89 17.90 -16.52
C LYS A 11 -20.70 19.41 -16.31
N ASP A 12 -21.00 19.90 -15.10
CA ASP A 12 -21.01 21.33 -14.78
C ASP A 12 -19.69 21.76 -14.09
N THR A 13 -18.72 20.84 -14.04
CA THR A 13 -17.39 21.07 -13.49
C THR A 13 -16.37 21.27 -14.62
N PRO A 14 -15.22 21.90 -14.36
CA PRO A 14 -14.10 21.93 -15.32
C PRO A 14 -13.56 20.56 -15.72
N PHE A 15 -14.00 19.49 -15.03
CA PHE A 15 -13.56 18.11 -15.25
C PHE A 15 -14.63 17.27 -15.97
N ALA A 16 -15.58 17.92 -16.66
CA ALA A 16 -16.56 17.23 -17.48
C ALA A 16 -15.86 16.31 -18.49
N CYS A 17 -16.31 15.05 -18.54
CA CYS A 17 -15.67 14.01 -19.35
C CYS A 17 -16.54 13.62 -20.54
N SER A 18 -15.91 13.33 -21.67
CA SER A 18 -16.54 12.71 -22.85
C SER A 18 -16.79 11.22 -22.62
N SER A 19 -15.92 10.57 -21.85
CA SER A 19 -16.04 9.16 -21.49
C SER A 19 -15.38 8.88 -20.14
N LEU A 20 -15.88 7.85 -19.47
CA LEU A 20 -15.25 7.23 -18.32
C LEU A 20 -14.98 5.78 -18.67
N THR A 21 -13.79 5.30 -18.33
CA THR A 21 -13.44 3.88 -18.42
C THR A 21 -13.12 3.37 -17.03
N ARG A 22 -13.88 2.38 -16.58
CA ARG A 22 -13.61 1.71 -15.32
C ARG A 22 -12.19 1.12 -15.31
N LEU A 23 -11.40 1.48 -14.30
CA LEU A 23 -10.12 0.82 -14.06
C LEU A 23 -10.32 -0.38 -13.14
N SER A 24 -9.55 -1.43 -13.42
CA SER A 24 -9.40 -2.57 -12.51
C SER A 24 -8.52 -2.17 -11.31
N GLY A 25 -8.68 -2.88 -10.19
CA GLY A 25 -7.97 -2.57 -8.95
C GLY A 25 -8.75 -1.66 -8.01
N GLY A 26 -8.23 -1.53 -6.78
CA GLY A 26 -8.85 -0.79 -5.68
C GLY A 26 -9.97 -1.58 -5.00
N SER A 27 -9.86 -1.76 -3.68
CA SER A 27 -10.85 -2.48 -2.86
C SER A 27 -11.84 -1.55 -2.16
N ALA A 28 -11.57 -0.24 -2.14
CA ALA A 28 -12.29 0.74 -1.33
C ALA A 28 -13.05 1.80 -2.16
N ASN A 29 -12.67 1.99 -3.43
CA ASN A 29 -13.21 3.05 -4.27
C ASN A 29 -13.60 2.57 -5.66
N TYR A 30 -14.56 3.29 -6.24
CA TYR A 30 -14.82 3.22 -7.65
C TYR A 30 -13.83 4.12 -8.43
N VAL A 31 -12.78 3.56 -9.03
CA VAL A 31 -11.81 4.31 -9.85
C VAL A 31 -12.11 4.23 -11.36
N TYR A 32 -12.04 5.38 -12.04
CA TYR A 32 -12.22 5.51 -13.48
C TYR A 32 -11.12 6.38 -14.09
N ARG A 33 -10.78 6.14 -15.35
CA ARG A 33 -10.07 7.10 -16.19
C ARG A 33 -11.09 7.89 -16.98
N GLY A 34 -11.08 9.22 -16.84
CA GLY A 34 -11.92 10.13 -17.59
C GLY A 34 -11.16 10.81 -18.72
N ILE A 35 -11.75 10.86 -19.90
CA ILE A 35 -11.26 11.70 -21.00
C ILE A 35 -12.03 13.02 -20.94
N LEU A 36 -11.32 14.13 -20.71
CA LEU A 36 -11.95 15.44 -20.56
C LEU A 36 -12.61 15.91 -21.86
N LEU A 37 -13.72 16.65 -21.76
CA LEU A 37 -14.35 17.34 -22.89
C LEU A 37 -13.46 18.49 -23.36
N ASP A 38 -13.03 19.31 -22.40
CA ASP A 38 -12.15 20.44 -22.64
C ASP A 38 -10.76 20.14 -22.08
N VAL A 39 -9.73 20.44 -22.87
CA VAL A 39 -8.34 20.30 -22.45
C VAL A 39 -8.01 21.40 -21.45
N ILE A 40 -7.51 21.05 -20.28
CA ILE A 40 -7.10 22.04 -19.27
C ILE A 40 -5.64 22.44 -19.55
N PRO A 41 -5.37 23.73 -19.87
CA PRO A 41 -4.01 24.19 -20.13
C PRO A 41 -3.18 24.21 -18.84
N THR A 42 -1.98 23.65 -18.88
CA THR A 42 -1.03 23.65 -17.74
C THR A 42 0.09 24.68 -17.89
N GLY A 43 0.04 25.50 -18.95
CA GLY A 43 1.10 26.45 -19.30
C GLY A 43 2.26 25.82 -20.09
N ASP A 44 2.27 24.50 -20.25
CA ASP A 44 3.16 23.75 -21.13
C ASP A 44 2.30 22.91 -22.10
N GLU A 45 2.43 23.17 -23.41
CA GLU A 45 1.63 22.52 -24.45
C GLU A 45 1.75 20.98 -24.44
N PHE A 46 2.87 20.43 -23.94
CA PHE A 46 3.10 18.99 -23.82
C PHE A 46 2.35 18.37 -22.63
N TRP A 47 1.98 19.16 -21.62
CA TRP A 47 1.36 18.68 -20.38
C TRP A 47 -0.11 19.09 -20.23
N ASN A 48 -0.72 19.57 -21.30
CA ASN A 48 -2.15 19.79 -21.39
C ASN A 48 -2.93 18.57 -20.82
N VAL A 49 -3.76 18.80 -19.81
CA VAL A 49 -4.50 17.71 -19.17
C VAL A 49 -5.63 17.30 -20.10
N LYS A 50 -5.49 16.11 -20.69
CA LYS A 50 -6.48 15.49 -21.59
C LYS A 50 -7.26 14.35 -20.92
N SER A 51 -6.74 13.83 -19.81
CA SER A 51 -7.41 12.82 -19.00
C SER A 51 -7.10 12.98 -17.53
N VAL A 52 -7.99 12.43 -16.71
CA VAL A 52 -7.94 12.49 -15.26
C VAL A 52 -8.29 11.13 -14.67
N ILE A 53 -7.85 10.89 -13.44
CA ILE A 53 -8.36 9.79 -12.63
C ILE A 53 -9.52 10.32 -11.79
N VAL A 54 -10.67 9.65 -11.89
CA VAL A 54 -11.86 9.94 -11.10
C VAL A 54 -12.00 8.85 -10.05
N LYS A 55 -11.75 9.18 -8.79
CA LYS A 55 -12.04 8.32 -7.65
C LYS A 55 -13.41 8.66 -7.09
N TYR A 56 -14.33 7.72 -7.21
CA TYR A 56 -15.68 7.80 -6.67
C TYR A 56 -15.80 6.91 -5.42
N SER A 57 -16.10 7.52 -4.28
CA SER A 57 -16.08 6.87 -2.96
C SER A 57 -17.49 6.83 -2.37
N LEU A 58 -17.86 5.69 -1.80
CA LEU A 58 -19.08 5.51 -1.02
C LEU A 58 -18.76 5.22 0.46
N GLY A 59 -19.79 5.27 1.30
CA GLY A 59 -19.76 4.86 2.71
C GLY A 59 -19.60 3.34 2.94
N HIS A 60 -19.20 2.60 1.91
CA HIS A 60 -18.98 1.15 1.91
C HIS A 60 -18.03 0.78 0.76
N ILE A 61 -17.48 -0.44 0.80
CA ILE A 61 -16.61 -0.93 -0.29
C ILE A 61 -17.41 -1.27 -1.55
N PRO A 62 -16.80 -1.18 -2.74
CA PRO A 62 -17.38 -1.68 -3.98
C PRO A 62 -17.83 -3.14 -3.86
N GLY A 63 -19.04 -3.44 -4.34
CA GLY A 63 -19.58 -4.80 -4.38
C GLY A 63 -20.10 -5.34 -3.03
N ASN A 64 -19.91 -4.64 -1.91
CA ASN A 64 -20.43 -5.06 -0.60
C ASN A 64 -20.92 -3.87 0.24
N ALA A 65 -22.20 -3.52 0.10
CA ALA A 65 -22.83 -2.44 0.86
C ALA A 65 -22.95 -2.69 2.38
N GLY A 66 -22.79 -3.95 2.81
CA GLY A 66 -22.78 -4.34 4.22
C GLY A 66 -21.46 -4.01 4.91
N PHE A 67 -20.35 -3.97 4.16
CA PHE A 67 -19.06 -3.59 4.70
C PHE A 67 -18.90 -2.07 4.64
N LYS A 68 -19.23 -1.40 5.76
CA LYS A 68 -19.15 0.05 5.89
C LYS A 68 -17.71 0.55 5.87
N LEU A 69 -17.51 1.69 5.21
CA LEU A 69 -16.22 2.33 5.05
C LEU A 69 -16.38 3.85 5.20
N ASP A 70 -15.59 4.46 6.08
CA ASP A 70 -15.72 5.88 6.40
C ASP A 70 -15.28 6.79 5.23
N LEU A 71 -16.07 7.82 4.93
CA LEU A 71 -15.81 8.76 3.83
C LEU A 71 -14.76 9.84 4.16
N SER A 72 -14.37 9.99 5.44
CA SER A 72 -13.27 10.89 5.83
C SER A 72 -11.94 10.54 5.16
N ARG A 73 -11.76 9.27 4.74
CA ARG A 73 -10.60 8.80 3.97
C ARG A 73 -10.35 9.59 2.68
N CYS A 74 -11.41 10.12 2.04
CA CYS A 74 -11.28 10.97 0.85
C CYS A 74 -10.62 12.31 1.19
N SER A 75 -10.95 12.88 2.35
CA SER A 75 -10.31 14.11 2.84
C SER A 75 -8.86 13.86 3.19
N VAL A 76 -8.59 12.73 3.83
CA VAL A 76 -7.23 12.32 4.21
C VAL A 76 -6.36 12.24 2.97
N GLU A 77 -6.75 11.46 1.96
CA GLU A 77 -5.97 11.36 0.72
C GLU A 77 -5.71 12.73 0.10
N ASN A 78 -6.73 13.58 -0.04
CA ASN A 78 -6.57 14.92 -0.61
C ASN A 78 -5.58 15.78 0.17
N ILE A 79 -5.68 15.80 1.50
CA ILE A 79 -4.76 16.57 2.35
C ILE A 79 -3.34 16.03 2.19
N VAL A 80 -3.12 14.70 2.24
CA VAL A 80 -1.76 14.15 2.11
C VAL A 80 -1.15 14.55 0.76
N LEU A 81 -1.91 14.43 -0.34
CA LEU A 81 -1.43 14.81 -1.68
C LEU A 81 -1.13 16.32 -1.78
N GLU A 82 -1.90 17.17 -1.10
CA GLU A 82 -1.61 18.61 -1.01
C GLU A 82 -0.24 18.87 -0.35
N TYR A 83 0.05 18.24 0.80
CA TYR A 83 1.35 18.41 1.44
C TYR A 83 2.51 17.80 0.64
N MET A 84 2.28 16.68 -0.05
CA MET A 84 3.32 16.05 -0.86
C MET A 84 3.67 16.82 -2.14
N SER A 85 2.82 17.76 -2.55
CA SER A 85 3.13 18.69 -3.63
C SER A 85 4.15 19.77 -3.25
N GLN A 86 4.59 19.83 -1.98
CA GLN A 86 5.57 20.81 -1.52
C GLN A 86 6.98 20.56 -2.09
N PRO A 87 7.75 21.62 -2.43
CA PRO A 87 9.07 21.51 -3.08
C PRO A 87 10.09 20.60 -2.38
N SER A 88 10.02 20.45 -1.06
CA SER A 88 10.94 19.62 -0.28
C SER A 88 10.90 18.14 -0.65
N LEU A 89 9.77 17.66 -1.19
CA LEU A 89 9.59 16.28 -1.65
C LEU A 89 9.68 16.15 -3.18
N LEU A 90 9.68 17.27 -3.92
CA LEU A 90 9.74 17.27 -5.39
C LEU A 90 11.12 16.92 -5.96
N THR A 91 12.17 16.92 -5.13
CA THR A 91 13.53 16.55 -5.56
C THR A 91 13.72 15.04 -5.71
N MET A 92 12.72 14.25 -5.32
CA MET A 92 12.77 12.80 -5.32
C MET A 92 12.25 12.22 -6.64
N LYS A 93 12.82 11.09 -7.04
CA LYS A 93 12.43 10.37 -8.25
C LYS A 93 11.02 9.77 -8.17
N VAL A 94 10.57 9.48 -6.95
CA VAL A 94 9.22 9.00 -6.68
C VAL A 94 8.30 10.20 -6.48
N LYS A 95 7.21 10.25 -7.26
CA LYS A 95 6.23 11.34 -7.26
C LYS A 95 4.92 10.88 -6.60
N ALA A 96 4.07 11.84 -6.23
CA ALA A 96 2.68 11.60 -5.84
C ALA A 96 1.72 12.32 -6.82
N PRO A 97 0.48 11.84 -7.02
CA PRO A 97 -0.50 12.53 -7.84
C PRO A 97 -0.88 13.91 -7.28
N VAL A 98 -1.15 14.86 -8.17
CA VAL A 98 -1.86 16.08 -7.79
C VAL A 98 -3.36 15.81 -7.72
N THR A 99 -4.05 16.35 -6.70
CA THR A 99 -5.51 16.40 -6.68
C THR A 99 -5.99 17.73 -7.24
N TYR A 100 -6.80 17.68 -8.29
CA TYR A 100 -7.35 18.87 -8.95
C TYR A 100 -8.68 19.30 -8.34
N PHE A 101 -9.46 18.36 -7.80
CA PHE A 101 -10.80 18.63 -7.28
C PHE A 101 -11.22 17.57 -6.27
N LEU A 102 -11.97 18.01 -5.25
CA LEU A 102 -12.64 17.13 -4.30
C LEU A 102 -14.06 17.67 -4.01
N ASP A 103 -15.07 16.92 -4.42
CA ASP A 103 -16.46 17.11 -3.98
C ASP A 103 -16.86 15.97 -3.03
N ARG A 104 -17.09 16.31 -1.76
CA ARG A 104 -17.50 15.35 -0.73
C ARG A 104 -18.72 15.84 0.00
N ASN A 105 -19.69 14.95 0.17
CA ASN A 105 -20.85 15.15 1.03
C ASN A 105 -21.03 13.94 1.98
N ALA A 106 -22.14 13.91 2.71
CA ALA A 106 -22.42 12.85 3.69
C ALA A 106 -22.58 11.44 3.08
N HIS A 107 -22.80 11.33 1.77
CA HIS A 107 -23.14 10.07 1.10
C HIS A 107 -22.06 9.59 0.13
N ARG A 108 -21.25 10.51 -0.42
CA ARG A 108 -20.21 10.19 -1.41
C ARG A 108 -19.02 11.15 -1.37
N GLY A 109 -17.92 10.70 -1.97
CA GLY A 109 -16.78 11.53 -2.36
C GLY A 109 -16.46 11.37 -3.84
N ILE A 110 -16.07 12.45 -4.51
CA ILE A 110 -15.54 12.46 -5.87
C ILE A 110 -14.23 13.23 -5.83
N ALA A 111 -13.12 12.54 -6.05
CA ALA A 111 -11.80 13.16 -6.20
C ALA A 111 -11.34 13.05 -7.66
N ILE A 112 -10.85 14.17 -8.21
CA ILE A 112 -10.24 14.22 -9.53
C ILE A 112 -8.74 14.38 -9.34
N GLN A 113 -7.98 13.39 -9.79
CA GLN A 113 -6.54 13.31 -9.61
C GLN A 113 -5.81 13.25 -10.96
N GLN A 114 -4.53 13.58 -10.93
CA GLN A 114 -3.62 13.47 -12.06
C GLN A 114 -3.61 12.05 -12.64
N ASP A 115 -3.78 11.94 -13.96
CA ASP A 115 -3.62 10.68 -14.70
C ASP A 115 -2.19 10.54 -15.22
N PHE A 116 -1.50 9.52 -14.73
CA PHE A 116 -0.22 9.08 -15.27
C PHE A 116 -0.48 8.12 -16.41
N ARG A 117 -0.56 8.64 -17.63
CA ARG A 117 -0.77 7.80 -18.82
C ARG A 117 0.35 6.77 -18.96
N HIS A 118 0.00 5.63 -19.56
CA HIS A 118 0.91 4.51 -19.79
C HIS A 118 1.60 3.98 -18.52
N SER A 119 0.91 4.10 -17.38
CA SER A 119 1.38 3.55 -16.12
C SER A 119 0.92 2.11 -15.90
N THR A 120 1.68 1.35 -15.11
CA THR A 120 1.31 0.02 -14.64
C THR A 120 1.74 -0.12 -13.20
N ASP A 121 0.90 -0.67 -12.33
CA ASP A 121 1.29 -0.96 -10.97
C ASP A 121 2.30 -2.11 -10.92
N ILE A 122 3.24 -2.03 -9.98
CA ILE A 122 4.32 -3.01 -9.88
C ILE A 122 3.77 -4.39 -9.48
N ALA A 123 2.71 -4.45 -8.67
CA ALA A 123 2.09 -5.72 -8.29
C ALA A 123 1.59 -6.51 -9.51
N PHE A 124 1.00 -5.86 -10.51
CA PHE A 124 0.58 -6.49 -11.77
C PHE A 124 1.76 -7.09 -12.53
N ILE A 125 2.88 -6.38 -12.59
CA ILE A 125 4.11 -6.85 -13.26
C ILE A 125 4.67 -8.08 -12.55
N ILE A 126 4.88 -8.01 -11.23
CA ILE A 126 5.54 -9.08 -10.48
C ILE A 126 4.66 -10.34 -10.34
N ARG A 127 3.33 -10.21 -10.43
CA ARG A 127 2.39 -11.34 -10.33
C ARG A 127 2.11 -12.02 -11.67
N SER A 128 2.57 -11.43 -12.78
CA SER A 128 2.48 -12.02 -14.11
C SER A 128 3.79 -12.70 -14.47
N ALA A 129 3.76 -14.03 -14.68
CA ALA A 129 4.96 -14.80 -15.04
C ALA A 129 5.60 -14.30 -16.35
N GLU A 130 4.79 -13.83 -17.31
CA GLU A 130 5.28 -13.26 -18.56
C GLU A 130 6.03 -11.95 -18.29
N LEU A 131 5.40 -11.01 -17.58
CA LEU A 131 5.96 -9.68 -17.37
C LEU A 131 7.14 -9.68 -16.40
N SER A 132 7.08 -10.51 -15.36
CA SER A 132 8.16 -10.63 -14.37
C SER A 132 9.46 -11.12 -15.01
N ASN A 133 9.37 -12.01 -16.00
CA ASN A 133 10.53 -12.57 -16.70
C ASN A 133 11.18 -11.57 -17.66
N LEU A 134 10.45 -10.53 -18.09
CA LEU A 134 10.99 -9.44 -18.91
C LEU A 134 11.77 -8.42 -18.08
N TRP A 135 11.61 -8.41 -16.75
CA TRP A 135 12.22 -7.39 -15.90
C TRP A 135 13.62 -7.81 -15.43
N MET A 136 14.64 -7.02 -15.80
CA MET A 136 16.01 -7.24 -15.35
C MET A 136 16.12 -7.17 -13.82
N ARG A 137 16.81 -8.14 -13.19
CA ARG A 137 17.01 -8.18 -11.73
C ARG A 137 17.64 -6.88 -11.18
N SER A 138 18.63 -6.30 -11.88
CA SER A 138 19.27 -5.04 -11.48
C SER A 138 18.30 -3.85 -11.48
N LYS A 139 17.33 -3.85 -12.40
CA LYS A 139 16.29 -2.83 -12.43
C LYS A 139 15.26 -3.02 -11.33
N ALA A 140 14.81 -4.25 -11.10
CA ALA A 140 13.90 -4.56 -10.00
C ALA A 140 14.53 -4.16 -8.65
N LEU A 141 15.83 -4.44 -8.47
CA LEU A 141 16.62 -4.01 -7.31
C LEU A 141 16.64 -2.49 -7.18
N SER A 142 17.13 -1.76 -8.19
CA SER A 142 17.22 -0.30 -8.12
C SER A 142 15.86 0.38 -7.98
N THR A 143 14.81 -0.12 -8.64
CA THR A 143 13.45 0.42 -8.50
C THR A 143 12.93 0.25 -7.08
N SER A 144 13.09 -0.94 -6.50
CA SER A 144 12.67 -1.17 -5.12
C SER A 144 13.50 -0.38 -4.11
N GLN A 145 14.81 -0.18 -4.35
CA GLN A 145 15.66 0.72 -3.57
C GLN A 145 15.12 2.15 -3.56
N GLU A 146 14.73 2.68 -4.72
CA GLU A 146 14.14 4.03 -4.82
C GLU A 146 12.83 4.14 -4.04
N VAL A 147 11.98 3.11 -4.08
CA VAL A 147 10.73 3.05 -3.29
C VAL A 147 11.03 3.01 -1.79
N GLY A 148 11.97 2.18 -1.37
CA GLY A 148 12.38 2.07 0.03
C GLY A 148 12.98 3.36 0.57
N HIS A 149 13.92 3.94 -0.18
CA HIS A 149 14.53 5.22 0.14
C HIS A 149 13.47 6.32 0.23
N TRP A 150 12.53 6.36 -0.72
CA TRP A 150 11.50 7.37 -0.68
C TRP A 150 10.58 7.22 0.53
N LEU A 151 10.23 5.99 0.91
CA LEU A 151 9.38 5.74 2.08
C LEU A 151 10.07 6.19 3.38
N ARG A 152 11.38 5.98 3.48
CA ARG A 152 12.19 6.49 4.59
C ARG A 152 12.13 8.02 4.65
N CYS A 153 12.39 8.69 3.55
CA CYS A 153 12.31 10.16 3.49
C CYS A 153 10.92 10.67 3.83
N PHE A 154 9.85 10.01 3.38
CA PHE A 154 8.49 10.36 3.78
C PHE A 154 8.29 10.25 5.31
N HIS A 155 8.74 9.15 5.93
CA HIS A 155 8.66 8.98 7.38
C HIS A 155 9.46 10.05 8.15
N GLU A 156 10.65 10.38 7.68
CA GLU A 156 11.53 11.40 8.27
C GLU A 156 10.91 12.80 8.12
N TRP A 157 10.57 13.19 6.89
CA TRP A 157 9.92 14.45 6.56
C TRP A 157 8.65 14.65 7.39
N ALA A 158 7.77 13.65 7.46
CA ALA A 158 6.52 13.77 8.21
C ALA A 158 6.74 13.94 9.72
N SER A 159 7.90 13.54 10.23
CA SER A 159 8.29 13.68 11.65
C SER A 159 8.97 15.02 11.95
N GLU A 160 9.34 15.81 10.93
CA GLU A 160 9.97 17.12 11.14
C GLU A 160 9.05 18.06 11.94
N PRO A 161 9.60 18.93 12.81
CA PRO A 161 8.80 19.90 13.57
C PRO A 161 7.89 20.78 12.70
N GLN A 162 8.33 21.10 11.48
CA GLN A 162 7.59 21.89 10.50
C GLN A 162 6.30 21.20 10.03
N GLN A 163 6.24 19.86 10.10
CA GLN A 163 5.08 19.08 9.66
C GLN A 163 4.04 18.83 10.77
N VAL A 164 4.09 19.59 11.87
CA VAL A 164 3.12 19.46 12.98
C VAL A 164 1.66 19.61 12.52
N ASP A 165 1.38 20.52 11.59
CA ASP A 165 0.03 20.72 11.06
C ASP A 165 -0.44 19.52 10.22
N PHE A 166 0.44 18.98 9.37
CA PHE A 166 0.20 17.73 8.61
C PHE A 166 -0.17 16.58 9.55
N ARG A 167 0.65 16.35 10.59
CA ARG A 167 0.38 15.32 11.60
C ARG A 167 -0.94 15.55 12.34
N SER A 168 -1.26 16.80 12.67
CA SER A 168 -2.50 17.15 13.38
C SER A 168 -3.77 16.86 12.57
N LYS A 169 -3.71 17.06 11.25
CA LYS A 169 -4.81 16.86 10.29
C LYS A 169 -4.99 15.38 9.94
N ILE A 170 -3.90 14.68 9.61
CA ILE A 170 -3.95 13.29 9.13
C ILE A 170 -3.93 12.27 10.26
N GLY A 171 -3.26 12.54 11.38
CA GLY A 171 -3.24 11.66 12.55
C GLY A 171 -4.62 11.40 13.17
N ARG A 172 -5.68 12.04 12.65
CA ARG A 172 -7.09 11.81 12.97
C ARG A 172 -7.76 10.72 12.14
N ASN A 173 -7.03 10.01 11.26
CA ASN A 173 -7.58 8.92 10.45
C ASN A 173 -7.87 7.62 11.26
N VAL A 174 -8.43 7.78 12.47
CA VAL A 174 -8.79 6.71 13.40
C VAL A 174 -9.73 5.67 12.77
N PRO A 175 -10.72 6.03 11.91
CA PRO A 175 -11.54 5.02 11.24
C PRO A 175 -10.72 4.06 10.39
N MET A 176 -9.76 4.55 9.60
CA MET A 176 -8.89 3.71 8.78
C MET A 176 -7.87 2.95 9.62
N GLN A 177 -7.42 3.50 10.75
CA GLN A 177 -6.56 2.80 11.72
C GLN A 177 -7.24 1.57 12.31
N ARG A 178 -8.48 1.76 12.77
CA ARG A 178 -9.33 0.66 13.28
C ARG A 178 -9.63 -0.35 12.19
N LEU A 179 -9.91 0.11 10.97
CA LEU A 179 -10.14 -0.77 9.83
C LEU A 179 -8.91 -1.62 9.54
N LYS A 180 -7.73 -1.01 9.37
CA LYS A 180 -6.48 -1.69 9.05
C LYS A 180 -6.14 -2.72 10.13
N HIS A 181 -6.25 -2.35 11.40
CA HIS A 181 -6.10 -3.29 12.52
C HIS A 181 -7.10 -4.45 12.43
N LYS A 182 -8.41 -4.16 12.24
CA LYS A 182 -9.46 -5.17 12.12
C LYS A 182 -9.17 -6.17 11.00
N VAL A 183 -8.80 -5.72 9.81
CA VAL A 183 -8.58 -6.61 8.65
C VAL A 183 -7.22 -7.32 8.65
N THR A 184 -6.35 -7.01 9.61
CA THR A 184 -5.04 -7.65 9.79
C THR A 184 -5.01 -8.41 11.13
N TYR A 185 -4.62 -7.75 12.21
CA TYR A 185 -4.55 -8.28 13.58
C TYR A 185 -5.88 -8.79 14.12
N GLY A 186 -7.00 -8.25 13.65
CA GLY A 186 -8.33 -8.74 14.02
C GLY A 186 -8.72 -10.07 13.40
N THR A 187 -8.04 -10.54 12.34
CA THR A 187 -8.46 -11.76 11.60
C THR A 187 -7.38 -12.84 11.49
N PHE A 188 -6.10 -12.56 11.73
CA PHE A 188 -5.03 -13.51 11.44
C PHE A 188 -5.15 -14.84 12.23
N ILE A 189 -5.59 -14.81 13.50
CA ILE A 189 -5.86 -16.02 14.28
C ILE A 189 -7.06 -16.80 13.69
N ASP A 190 -8.10 -16.10 13.24
CA ASP A 190 -9.26 -16.72 12.61
C ASP A 190 -8.90 -17.42 11.30
N ILE A 191 -7.97 -16.86 10.52
CA ILE A 191 -7.43 -17.52 9.32
C ILE A 191 -6.78 -18.86 9.71
N LEU A 192 -6.01 -18.88 10.80
CA LEU A 192 -5.31 -20.08 11.27
C LEU A 192 -6.24 -21.19 11.81
N LYS A 193 -7.53 -20.93 12.03
CA LYS A 193 -8.51 -21.98 12.33
C LYS A 193 -8.64 -22.99 11.17
N ASN A 194 -8.30 -22.58 9.95
CA ASN A 194 -8.22 -23.48 8.79
C ASN A 194 -6.95 -24.38 8.80
N PHE A 195 -6.04 -24.17 9.76
CA PHE A 195 -4.76 -24.87 9.90
C PHE A 195 -4.55 -25.30 11.37
N PRO A 196 -5.38 -26.22 11.91
CA PRO A 196 -5.46 -26.50 13.34
C PRO A 196 -4.12 -26.90 13.98
N ASP A 197 -3.29 -27.69 13.28
CA ASP A 197 -1.98 -28.11 13.79
C ASP A 197 -1.01 -26.93 13.97
N ILE A 198 -1.06 -25.96 13.05
CA ILE A 198 -0.25 -24.74 13.11
C ILE A 198 -0.77 -23.84 14.23
N LEU A 199 -2.09 -23.69 14.33
CA LEU A 199 -2.72 -22.86 15.36
C LEU A 199 -2.44 -23.40 16.76
N GLN A 200 -2.70 -24.68 17.01
CA GLN A 200 -2.59 -25.30 18.33
C GLN A 200 -1.16 -25.19 18.88
N LYS A 201 -0.15 -25.36 18.02
CA LYS A 201 1.25 -25.26 18.41
C LYS A 201 1.65 -23.84 18.83
N ASN A 202 1.04 -22.82 18.25
CA ASN A 202 1.52 -21.43 18.35
C ASN A 202 0.53 -20.48 19.05
N ILE A 203 -0.65 -20.95 19.46
CA ILE A 203 -1.76 -20.10 19.95
C ILE A 203 -1.34 -19.12 21.04
N GLY A 204 -0.54 -19.56 22.02
CA GLY A 204 -0.13 -18.70 23.13
C GLY A 204 0.73 -17.51 22.71
N VAL A 205 1.57 -17.65 21.67
CA VAL A 205 2.35 -16.52 21.11
C VAL A 205 1.45 -15.65 20.23
N LEU A 206 0.59 -16.26 19.42
CA LEU A 206 -0.33 -15.54 18.54
C LEU A 206 -1.29 -14.65 19.32
N GLU A 207 -1.82 -15.13 20.45
CA GLU A 207 -2.68 -14.34 21.35
C GLU A 207 -1.94 -13.15 21.96
N LYS A 208 -0.68 -13.31 22.39
CA LYS A 208 0.14 -12.19 22.88
C LYS A 208 0.42 -11.14 21.80
N VAL A 209 0.69 -11.58 20.57
CA VAL A 209 0.87 -10.67 19.42
C VAL A 209 -0.41 -9.87 19.16
N LYS A 210 -1.57 -10.55 19.21
CA LYS A 210 -2.88 -9.90 19.04
C LYS A 210 -3.14 -8.88 20.16
N GLU A 211 -2.97 -9.29 21.42
CA GLU A 211 -3.15 -8.42 22.59
C GLU A 211 -2.21 -7.21 22.52
N ARG A 212 -0.95 -7.40 22.14
CA ARG A 212 0.01 -6.31 21.96
C ARG A 212 -0.47 -5.33 20.90
N ALA A 213 -0.95 -5.81 19.75
CA ALA A 213 -1.46 -4.96 18.69
C ALA A 213 -2.73 -4.19 19.11
N GLU A 214 -3.59 -4.80 19.94
CA GLU A 214 -4.79 -4.14 20.50
C GLU A 214 -4.41 -3.02 21.48
N LEU A 215 -3.46 -3.28 22.38
CA LEU A 215 -2.91 -2.27 23.29
C LEU A 215 -2.24 -1.13 22.54
N GLU A 216 -1.48 -1.45 21.49
CA GLU A 216 -0.83 -0.46 20.64
C GLU A 216 -1.84 0.41 19.88
N LEU A 217 -2.95 -0.15 19.40
CA LEU A 217 -4.02 0.64 18.79
C LEU A 217 -4.63 1.63 19.79
N LEU A 218 -4.79 1.23 21.06
CA LEU A 218 -5.28 2.11 22.13
C LEU A 218 -4.26 3.19 22.48
N ASP A 219 -2.97 2.86 22.54
CA ASP A 219 -1.90 3.81 22.84
C ASP A 219 -1.67 4.81 21.71
N LEU A 220 -1.81 4.42 20.45
CA LEU A 220 -1.74 5.38 19.32
C LEU A 220 -2.84 6.45 19.40
N ALA A 221 -3.94 6.20 20.13
CA ALA A 221 -4.92 7.24 20.43
C ALA A 221 -4.39 8.30 21.42
N SER A 222 -3.37 7.97 22.21
CA SER A 222 -2.68 8.84 23.17
C SER A 222 -1.61 9.76 22.51
N ARG A 223 -1.14 9.41 21.30
CA ARG A 223 -0.30 10.21 20.38
C ARG A 223 1.09 10.62 20.87
N ASN A 224 1.73 9.82 21.72
CA ASN A 224 3.14 10.04 22.02
C ASN A 224 4.00 9.68 20.81
N GLU A 225 4.90 10.57 20.37
CA GLU A 225 5.82 10.30 19.26
C GLU A 225 7.05 9.53 19.76
N GLY A 226 7.09 8.22 19.50
CA GLY A 226 8.29 7.40 19.65
C GLY A 226 9.17 7.39 18.39
N PRO A 227 10.43 6.91 18.47
CA PRO A 227 11.38 6.89 17.35
C PRO A 227 10.95 5.98 16.18
N ASP A 228 10.11 4.97 16.43
CA ASP A 228 9.57 4.02 15.45
C ASP A 228 8.10 4.32 15.07
N GLN A 229 7.53 5.38 15.63
CA GLN A 229 6.16 5.84 15.39
C GLN A 229 6.17 7.13 14.57
N GLY A 230 5.10 7.36 13.82
CA GLY A 230 4.98 8.54 12.98
C GLY A 230 3.85 8.41 11.98
N MET A 231 3.83 9.31 11.00
CA MET A 231 2.92 9.17 9.87
C MET A 231 3.39 8.02 8.99
N ILE A 232 2.48 7.15 8.62
CA ILE A 232 2.68 6.03 7.71
C ILE A 232 1.70 6.14 6.54
N HIS A 233 2.01 5.52 5.41
CA HIS A 233 1.06 5.34 4.31
C HIS A 233 -0.14 4.48 4.74
N GLY A 234 0.07 3.45 5.56
CA GLY A 234 -0.98 2.58 6.10
C GLY A 234 -1.53 1.53 5.13
N ASP A 235 -1.18 1.65 3.85
CA ASP A 235 -1.44 0.66 2.79
C ASP A 235 -0.25 0.59 1.83
N CYS A 236 0.96 0.46 2.39
CA CYS A 236 2.20 0.45 1.64
C CYS A 236 2.46 -0.92 0.98
N TRP A 237 2.12 -1.08 -0.30
CA TRP A 237 2.42 -2.28 -1.09
C TRP A 237 2.62 -1.94 -2.57
N MET A 238 3.18 -2.87 -3.36
CA MET A 238 3.55 -2.62 -4.77
C MET A 238 2.36 -2.40 -5.72
N GLY A 239 1.13 -2.64 -5.29
CA GLY A 239 -0.07 -2.27 -6.06
C GLY A 239 -0.36 -0.77 -6.02
N ASN A 240 0.17 -0.07 -5.01
CA ASN A 240 0.07 1.38 -4.85
C ASN A 240 1.30 2.12 -5.38
N VAL A 241 2.20 1.41 -6.07
CA VAL A 241 3.37 1.98 -6.73
C VAL A 241 3.27 1.75 -8.23
N LEU A 242 3.18 2.82 -9.00
CA LEU A 242 3.09 2.79 -10.45
C LEU A 242 4.44 3.08 -11.09
N LEU A 243 4.70 2.42 -12.21
CA LEU A 243 5.76 2.79 -13.15
C LEU A 243 5.13 3.50 -14.33
N SER A 244 5.52 4.76 -14.58
CA SER A 244 5.03 5.55 -15.72
C SER A 244 6.12 5.71 -16.79
N LYS A 245 5.69 5.92 -18.03
CA LYS A 245 6.51 5.99 -19.23
C LYS A 245 6.16 7.24 -20.03
N SER A 246 7.17 7.94 -20.55
CA SER A 246 6.97 9.14 -21.38
C SER A 246 6.27 8.86 -22.72
N SER A 247 6.37 7.63 -23.23
CA SER A 247 5.75 7.18 -24.48
C SER A 247 5.16 5.77 -24.33
N PRO A 248 4.16 5.39 -25.14
CA PRO A 248 3.65 4.04 -25.18
C PRO A 248 4.78 3.04 -25.50
N ALA A 249 5.01 2.09 -24.60
CA ALA A 249 5.92 0.97 -24.81
C ALA A 249 5.25 -0.30 -24.27
N PRO A 250 5.64 -1.51 -24.73
CA PRO A 250 5.06 -2.76 -24.25
C PRO A 250 5.04 -2.82 -22.72
N ILE A 251 3.94 -3.32 -22.14
CA ILE A 251 3.85 -3.54 -20.68
C ILE A 251 5.00 -4.46 -20.27
N GLY A 252 5.66 -4.16 -19.15
CA GLY A 252 6.85 -4.89 -18.72
C GLY A 252 8.18 -4.45 -19.37
N SER A 253 8.17 -3.56 -20.36
CA SER A 253 9.43 -2.98 -20.88
C SER A 253 10.13 -2.11 -19.83
N ASP A 254 11.46 -2.23 -19.74
CA ASP A 254 12.33 -1.49 -18.81
C ASP A 254 12.60 -0.02 -19.24
N THR A 255 11.55 0.67 -19.68
CA THR A 255 11.65 2.05 -20.18
C THR A 255 10.89 3.03 -19.28
N ALA A 256 10.55 2.62 -18.05
CA ALA A 256 9.88 3.48 -17.08
C ALA A 256 10.79 4.65 -16.68
N THR A 257 10.21 5.85 -16.73
CA THR A 257 10.89 7.12 -16.46
C THR A 257 10.59 7.63 -15.07
N ASP A 258 9.39 7.36 -14.55
CA ASP A 258 8.92 7.83 -13.25
C ASP A 258 8.34 6.70 -12.39
N ILE A 259 8.51 6.82 -11.07
CA ILE A 259 7.85 5.98 -10.06
C ILE A 259 6.81 6.86 -9.36
N ILE A 260 5.56 6.39 -9.24
CA ILE A 260 4.46 7.17 -8.65
C ILE A 260 3.87 6.39 -7.47
N PHE A 261 3.78 7.01 -6.30
CA PHE A 261 3.12 6.42 -5.13
C PHE A 261 1.71 7.00 -4.96
N ILE A 262 0.70 6.13 -5.02
CA ILE A 262 -0.72 6.48 -5.04
C ILE A 262 -1.48 5.91 -3.82
N ASP A 263 -2.76 6.28 -3.70
CA ASP A 263 -3.73 5.68 -2.77
C ASP A 263 -3.49 5.94 -1.28
N TRP A 264 -3.44 7.22 -0.93
CA TRP A 264 -3.09 7.70 0.41
C TRP A 264 -4.25 7.75 1.41
N GLU A 265 -5.40 7.15 1.09
CA GLU A 265 -6.61 7.22 1.91
C GLU A 265 -6.45 6.54 3.29
N MET A 266 -5.47 5.63 3.39
CA MET A 266 -5.11 4.91 4.63
C MET A 266 -4.01 5.61 5.44
N CYS A 267 -3.51 6.77 5.00
CA CYS A 267 -2.44 7.49 5.70
C CYS A 267 -2.89 7.87 7.11
N GLN A 268 -2.01 7.62 8.08
CA GLN A 268 -2.37 7.68 9.51
C GLN A 268 -1.13 7.74 10.40
N PHE A 269 -1.33 8.02 11.68
CA PHE A 269 -0.28 7.85 12.67
C PHE A 269 -0.20 6.37 13.09
N GLY A 270 1.01 5.80 13.12
CA GLY A 270 1.25 4.40 13.45
C GLY A 270 2.72 4.03 13.51
N TYR A 271 3.00 2.74 13.66
CA TYR A 271 4.36 2.22 13.62
C TYR A 271 4.86 2.13 12.18
N ARG A 272 6.05 2.65 11.90
CA ARG A 272 6.68 2.61 10.57
C ARG A 272 6.92 1.18 10.07
N ALA A 273 7.11 0.25 11.00
CA ALA A 273 7.20 -1.18 10.73
C ALA A 273 5.96 -1.74 10.00
N TYR A 274 4.81 -1.07 10.09
CA TYR A 274 3.59 -1.52 9.44
C TYR A 274 3.68 -1.37 7.92
N ASP A 275 4.22 -0.25 7.44
CA ASP A 275 4.44 -0.02 6.02
C ASP A 275 5.51 -0.98 5.46
N LEU A 276 6.62 -1.14 6.19
CA LEU A 276 7.68 -2.08 5.82
C LEU A 276 7.15 -3.51 5.73
N GLY A 277 6.44 -3.96 6.77
CA GLY A 277 5.90 -5.31 6.84
C GLY A 277 4.84 -5.55 5.78
N HIS A 278 3.98 -4.56 5.50
CA HIS A 278 2.99 -4.67 4.43
C HIS A 278 3.68 -4.88 3.07
N MET A 279 4.66 -4.04 2.74
CA MET A 279 5.39 -4.13 1.47
C MET A 279 6.09 -5.49 1.32
N ILE A 280 6.83 -5.92 2.35
CA ILE A 280 7.59 -7.18 2.35
C ILE A 280 6.64 -8.38 2.24
N GLY A 281 5.55 -8.39 3.01
CA GLY A 281 4.56 -9.47 2.99
C GLY A 281 3.89 -9.63 1.63
N ASP A 282 3.60 -8.52 0.94
CA ASP A 282 2.99 -8.56 -0.40
C ASP A 282 3.97 -9.01 -1.49
N LEU A 283 5.22 -8.55 -1.44
CA LEU A 283 6.29 -9.04 -2.31
C LEU A 283 6.55 -10.54 -2.09
N TYR A 284 6.56 -11.00 -0.85
CA TYR A 284 6.72 -12.42 -0.56
C TYR A 284 5.52 -13.23 -1.06
N GLU A 285 4.29 -12.70 -0.98
CA GLU A 285 3.12 -13.34 -1.60
C GLU A 285 3.31 -13.51 -3.12
N ALA A 286 3.83 -12.49 -3.81
CA ALA A 286 4.13 -12.56 -5.24
C ALA A 286 5.16 -13.66 -5.56
N TYR A 287 6.24 -13.76 -4.77
CA TYR A 287 7.20 -14.86 -4.89
C TYR A 287 6.51 -16.22 -4.68
N HIS A 288 5.78 -16.38 -3.57
CA HIS A 288 5.26 -17.67 -3.13
C HIS A 288 4.16 -18.25 -4.03
N PHE A 289 3.22 -17.41 -4.46
CA PHE A 289 2.06 -17.86 -5.24
C PHE A 289 2.18 -17.63 -6.74
N HIS A 290 3.10 -16.78 -7.20
CA HIS A 290 3.30 -16.50 -8.63
C HIS A 290 4.70 -16.87 -9.13
N SER A 291 5.53 -17.51 -8.31
CA SER A 291 6.89 -17.92 -8.66
C SER A 291 7.76 -16.75 -9.16
N SER A 292 7.56 -15.57 -8.56
CA SER A 292 8.22 -14.33 -8.96
C SER A 292 9.57 -14.16 -8.27
N ASP A 293 10.63 -14.67 -8.87
CA ASP A 293 12.01 -14.52 -8.35
C ASP A 293 12.45 -13.06 -8.21
N ILE A 294 11.94 -12.19 -9.09
CA ILE A 294 12.23 -10.75 -9.02
C ILE A 294 11.64 -10.14 -7.74
N ALA A 295 10.55 -10.68 -7.18
CA ALA A 295 9.96 -10.17 -5.96
C ALA A 295 10.89 -10.34 -4.75
N LEU A 296 11.67 -11.43 -4.68
CA LEU A 296 12.72 -11.58 -3.65
C LEU A 296 13.85 -10.55 -3.82
N THR A 297 14.22 -10.26 -5.07
CA THR A 297 15.20 -9.21 -5.38
C THR A 297 14.66 -7.84 -4.93
N MET A 298 13.36 -7.61 -5.08
CA MET A 298 12.70 -6.38 -4.66
C MET A 298 12.56 -6.26 -3.14
N ILE A 299 12.37 -7.37 -2.41
CA ILE A 299 12.42 -7.34 -0.93
C ILE A 299 13.78 -6.81 -0.49
N ARG A 300 14.87 -7.38 -1.04
CA ARG A 300 16.22 -6.93 -0.73
C ARG A 300 16.43 -5.45 -1.06
N GLY A 301 16.09 -5.04 -2.28
CA GLY A 301 16.27 -3.66 -2.71
C GLY A 301 15.46 -2.67 -1.90
N PHE A 302 14.18 -2.97 -1.62
CA PHE A 302 13.33 -2.13 -0.78
C PHE A 302 13.93 -1.90 0.60
N MET A 303 14.44 -2.95 1.24
CA MET A 303 15.04 -2.85 2.56
C MET A 303 16.38 -2.11 2.54
N ASP A 304 17.24 -2.41 1.56
CA ASP A 304 18.51 -1.70 1.37
C ASP A 304 18.25 -0.20 1.12
N GLY A 305 17.21 0.13 0.36
CA GLY A 305 16.81 1.51 0.07
C GLY A 305 16.26 2.25 1.28
N TYR A 306 15.42 1.59 2.09
CA TYR A 306 14.93 2.18 3.35
C TYR A 306 16.10 2.42 4.33
N GLY A 307 17.09 1.54 4.29
CA GLY A 307 18.32 1.63 5.07
C GLY A 307 18.16 1.04 6.47
N GLU A 308 19.12 1.40 7.33
CA GLU A 308 19.26 0.79 8.65
C GLU A 308 18.05 1.05 9.57
N ILE A 309 17.66 -0.01 10.28
CA ILE A 309 16.63 0.01 11.32
C ILE A 309 17.16 -0.69 12.56
N ASN A 310 16.66 -0.32 13.73
CA ASN A 310 17.02 -1.01 14.97
C ASN A 310 16.32 -2.36 15.09
N ASP A 311 16.79 -3.19 16.02
CA ASP A 311 16.28 -4.54 16.24
C ASP A 311 14.78 -4.59 16.54
N ASP A 312 14.29 -3.66 17.35
CA ASP A 312 12.89 -3.63 17.75
C ASP A 312 11.98 -3.41 16.53
N MET A 313 12.36 -2.47 15.66
CA MET A 313 11.67 -2.21 14.41
C MET A 313 11.82 -3.37 13.42
N ALA A 314 12.97 -4.05 13.38
CA ALA A 314 13.20 -5.23 12.56
C ALA A 314 12.27 -6.40 12.93
N PHE A 315 12.22 -6.77 14.22
CA PHE A 315 11.32 -7.83 14.70
C PHE A 315 9.85 -7.46 14.51
N ARG A 316 9.48 -6.21 14.79
CA ARG A 316 8.13 -5.71 14.54
C ARG A 316 7.75 -5.78 13.07
N THR A 317 8.66 -5.40 12.17
CA THR A 317 8.47 -5.49 10.72
C THR A 317 8.24 -6.93 10.28
N ALA A 318 8.99 -7.89 10.82
CA ALA A 318 8.81 -9.30 10.52
C ALA A 318 7.44 -9.84 10.97
N ILE A 319 6.95 -9.41 12.15
CA ILE A 319 5.59 -9.73 12.61
C ILE A 319 4.56 -9.16 11.64
N HIS A 320 4.65 -7.88 11.28
CA HIS A 320 3.74 -7.26 10.32
C HIS A 320 3.77 -7.95 8.96
N ALA A 321 4.95 -8.35 8.47
CA ALA A 321 5.10 -9.10 7.22
C ALA A 321 4.41 -10.46 7.28
N GLY A 322 4.54 -11.19 8.40
CA GLY A 322 3.83 -12.44 8.61
C GLY A 322 2.31 -12.29 8.66
N VAL A 323 1.82 -11.30 9.41
CA VAL A 323 0.37 -10.98 9.48
C VAL A 323 -0.17 -10.59 8.10
N GLN A 324 0.57 -9.72 7.39
CA GLN A 324 0.19 -9.29 6.06
C GLN A 324 0.17 -10.46 5.08
N PHE A 325 1.23 -11.26 5.04
CA PHE A 325 1.32 -12.40 4.14
C PHE A 325 0.13 -13.30 4.41
N LEU A 326 -0.11 -13.73 5.66
CA LEU A 326 -1.26 -14.58 6.03
C LEU A 326 -2.62 -14.03 5.59
N GLY A 327 -2.76 -12.71 5.53
CA GLY A 327 -3.95 -12.01 5.04
C GLY A 327 -4.36 -12.40 3.61
N TRP A 328 -3.45 -12.98 2.81
CA TRP A 328 -3.73 -13.54 1.48
C TRP A 328 -4.99 -14.42 1.45
N TYR A 329 -5.26 -15.16 2.54
CA TYR A 329 -6.42 -16.05 2.65
C TYR A 329 -7.75 -15.31 2.57
N ASN A 330 -7.83 -14.12 3.17
CA ASN A 330 -9.06 -13.32 3.25
C ASN A 330 -9.17 -12.26 2.15
N ARG A 331 -8.11 -12.00 1.37
CA ARG A 331 -8.10 -11.02 0.26
C ARG A 331 -8.74 -11.59 -1.02
N ARG A 332 -9.95 -12.17 -0.90
CA ARG A 332 -10.77 -12.71 -1.99
C ARG A 332 -12.25 -12.65 -1.63
N ALA A 333 -13.16 -12.82 -2.59
CA ALA A 333 -14.56 -13.04 -2.22
C ALA A 333 -14.69 -14.40 -1.50
N PRO A 334 -15.53 -14.54 -0.46
CA PRO A 334 -15.69 -15.82 0.24
C PRO A 334 -16.12 -16.99 -0.65
N SER A 335 -16.78 -16.69 -1.78
CA SER A 335 -17.16 -17.66 -2.81
C SER A 335 -16.00 -18.13 -3.69
N ASP A 336 -14.89 -17.40 -3.71
CA ASP A 336 -13.77 -17.69 -4.59
C ASP A 336 -12.88 -18.78 -3.99
N SER A 337 -12.29 -19.59 -4.87
CA SER A 337 -11.29 -20.57 -4.47
C SER A 337 -10.09 -19.89 -3.82
N VAL A 338 -9.52 -20.58 -2.83
CA VAL A 338 -8.27 -20.17 -2.21
C VAL A 338 -7.15 -20.31 -3.25
N LYS A 339 -6.29 -19.30 -3.35
CA LYS A 339 -5.19 -19.24 -4.32
C LYS A 339 -4.10 -20.27 -3.99
N GLY A 340 -3.57 -20.92 -5.02
CA GLY A 340 -2.42 -21.83 -4.93
C GLY A 340 -2.79 -23.30 -4.72
N THR A 341 -1.78 -24.18 -4.79
CA THR A 341 -1.92 -25.61 -4.48
C THR A 341 -2.05 -25.85 -2.97
N GLY A 342 -2.53 -27.02 -2.55
CA GLY A 342 -2.59 -27.37 -1.13
C GLY A 342 -1.24 -27.24 -0.40
N GLU A 343 -0.15 -27.56 -1.10
CA GLU A 343 1.23 -27.38 -0.60
C GLU A 343 1.60 -25.89 -0.45
N GLN A 344 1.29 -25.06 -1.45
CA GLN A 344 1.51 -23.60 -1.37
C GLN A 344 0.70 -22.99 -0.23
N ILE A 345 -0.57 -23.39 -0.07
CA ILE A 345 -1.47 -22.91 0.97
C ILE A 345 -0.94 -23.26 2.37
N SER A 346 -0.56 -24.53 2.59
CA SER A 346 -0.01 -25.00 3.86
C SER A 346 1.33 -24.35 4.19
N SER A 347 2.23 -24.26 3.21
CA SER A 347 3.54 -23.61 3.38
C SER A 347 3.41 -22.10 3.63
N ALA A 348 2.46 -21.41 2.99
CA ALA A 348 2.19 -20.00 3.24
C ALA A 348 1.71 -19.78 4.69
N ALA A 349 0.77 -20.58 5.17
CA ALA A 349 0.28 -20.49 6.55
C ALA A 349 1.40 -20.76 7.57
N LYS A 350 2.22 -21.79 7.32
CA LYS A 350 3.35 -22.16 8.18
C LYS A 350 4.42 -21.07 8.20
N PHE A 351 4.83 -20.58 7.04
CA PHE A 351 5.86 -19.55 6.94
C PHE A 351 5.40 -18.23 7.57
N SER A 352 4.17 -17.79 7.28
CA SER A 352 3.58 -16.60 7.90
C SER A 352 3.55 -16.70 9.42
N THR A 353 3.13 -17.85 9.95
CA THR A 353 3.11 -18.09 11.41
C THR A 353 4.51 -18.04 12.00
N ASN A 354 5.49 -18.64 11.32
CA ASN A 354 6.87 -18.60 11.77
C ASN A 354 7.44 -17.17 11.74
N LEU A 355 7.10 -16.34 10.75
CA LEU A 355 7.48 -14.91 10.72
C LEU A 355 6.93 -14.16 11.95
N ILE A 356 5.71 -14.48 12.38
CA ILE A 356 5.07 -13.87 13.55
C ILE A 356 5.73 -14.36 14.85
N VAL A 357 5.82 -15.68 15.02
CA VAL A 357 6.27 -16.30 16.27
C VAL A 357 7.75 -16.02 16.53
N ASN A 358 8.62 -16.21 15.53
CA ASN A 358 10.05 -15.92 15.67
C ASN A 358 10.30 -14.41 15.84
N GLY A 359 9.39 -13.57 15.35
CA GLY A 359 9.47 -12.12 15.51
C GLY A 359 9.17 -11.72 16.95
N TRP A 360 8.14 -12.34 17.52
CA TRP A 360 7.77 -12.15 18.93
C TRP A 360 8.84 -12.67 19.89
N GLU A 361 9.36 -13.88 19.65
CA GLU A 361 10.40 -14.51 20.48
C GLU A 361 11.81 -13.97 20.20
N ARG A 362 11.95 -13.04 19.26
CA ARG A 362 13.21 -12.38 18.86
C ARG A 362 14.30 -13.36 18.37
N GLU A 363 13.89 -14.40 17.64
CA GLU A 363 14.75 -15.45 17.10
C GLU A 363 15.53 -15.00 15.85
N ARG A 364 16.53 -14.11 16.04
CA ARG A 364 17.32 -13.53 14.93
C ARG A 364 17.90 -14.59 13.99
N GLN A 365 18.45 -15.66 14.55
CA GLN A 365 19.17 -16.68 13.77
C GLN A 365 18.23 -17.36 12.76
N TRP A 366 16.96 -17.55 13.12
CA TRP A 366 15.97 -18.13 12.22
C TRP A 366 15.76 -17.29 10.95
N TYR A 367 15.82 -15.95 11.06
CA TYR A 367 15.64 -15.05 9.93
C TYR A 367 16.80 -15.06 8.94
N GLN A 368 18.01 -15.44 9.36
CA GLN A 368 19.20 -15.43 8.49
C GLN A 368 19.05 -16.32 7.26
N SER A 369 18.23 -17.38 7.34
CA SER A 369 17.90 -18.27 6.23
C SER A 369 16.63 -17.88 5.47
N THR A 370 16.09 -16.69 5.69
CA THR A 370 14.85 -16.21 5.07
C THR A 370 15.09 -14.98 4.19
N PRO A 371 14.17 -14.62 3.28
CA PRO A 371 14.26 -13.36 2.55
C PRO A 371 14.24 -12.10 3.41
N LEU A 372 13.88 -12.21 4.70
CA LEU A 372 13.90 -11.10 5.66
C LEU A 372 15.23 -10.98 6.40
N ALA A 373 16.23 -11.83 6.12
CA ALA A 373 17.59 -11.69 6.65
C ALA A 373 18.15 -10.26 6.59
N PRO A 374 17.89 -9.44 5.54
CA PRO A 374 18.42 -8.08 5.49
C PRO A 374 17.86 -7.14 6.58
N LEU A 375 16.74 -7.48 7.26
CA LEU A 375 16.19 -6.67 8.37
C LEU A 375 17.14 -6.66 9.57
N PHE A 376 17.98 -7.69 9.66
CA PHE A 376 18.78 -8.02 10.85
C PHE A 376 20.28 -7.88 10.59
N GLN A 377 20.68 -7.31 9.45
CA GLN A 377 22.07 -6.99 9.16
C GLN A 377 22.46 -5.74 9.94
N THR A 378 23.40 -5.87 10.88
CA THR A 378 24.07 -4.73 11.49
C THR A 378 24.97 -4.09 10.44
N GLY A 379 24.95 -2.75 10.35
CA GLY A 379 25.88 -1.99 9.53
C GLY A 379 27.32 -2.49 9.72
N ALA A 380 28.03 -2.67 8.61
CA ALA A 380 29.41 -3.12 8.59
C ALA A 380 30.37 -2.09 9.19
#